data_AF-A0A7M4DBT0-F1
#
_entry.id   AF-A0A7M4DBT0-F1
#
_cell.length_a   1.000
_cell.length_b   1.000
_cell.length_c   1.000
_cell.angle_alpha   90.00
_cell.angle_beta   90.00
_cell.angle_gamma   90.00
#
_symmetry.space_group_name_H-M   'P 1'
#
loop_
_entity.id
_entity.type
_entity.pdbx_description
1 polymer ?
#
loop_
_entity_poly.entity_id
_entity_poly.type
_entity_poly.pdbx_seq_one_letter_code
_entity_poly.pdbx_strand_id
1 'polypeptide(L)'
;MAISYKTWQNHLIEFSKTIFDSSIEFKKNPSIGYGADFINGVITLKRYDNNIYISQSVITGNNEAELSSFILKFHYKNSSNLYINIYRWDFFDKLFSTGRIKSGNVFFDKIFVIKSNDKKLALKIFSSNEIQEIFLSNSLMTFNVNTKHDKTEVKIKHMQNKLYSFSEMKKALDNFCFILNLIQ
;
A
#
# COMPACT_ATOMS: atom_id res chain seq x y z
N MET A 1 -11.97 2.09 18.02
CA MET A 1 -13.27 1.40 18.04
C MET A 1 -12.99 -0.04 17.68
N ALA A 2 -13.26 -0.98 18.59
CA ALA A 2 -13.08 -2.40 18.31
C ALA A 2 -14.11 -2.82 17.25
N ILE A 3 -13.66 -3.52 16.21
CA ILE A 3 -14.53 -4.06 15.15
C ILE A 3 -14.54 -5.57 15.32
N SER A 4 -15.68 -6.22 15.11
CA SER A 4 -15.70 -7.69 15.17
C SER A 4 -15.00 -8.29 13.94
N TYR A 5 -14.38 -9.47 14.10
CA TYR A 5 -13.85 -10.24 12.97
C TYR A 5 -14.87 -10.40 11.84
N LYS A 6 -16.14 -10.68 12.20
CA LYS A 6 -17.20 -10.91 11.21
C LYS A 6 -17.56 -9.66 10.42
N THR A 7 -17.58 -8.49 11.08
CA THR A 7 -17.80 -7.20 10.43
C THR A 7 -16.70 -6.92 9.41
N TRP A 8 -15.43 -7.08 9.80
CA TRP A 8 -14.30 -6.92 8.88
C TRP A 8 -14.33 -7.92 7.72
N GLN A 9 -14.60 -9.20 8.00
CA GLN A 9 -14.66 -10.26 6.99
C GLN A 9 -15.75 -9.96 5.96
N ASN A 10 -16.98 -9.66 6.42
CA ASN A 10 -18.09 -9.33 5.54
C ASN A 10 -17.79 -8.07 4.72
N HIS A 11 -17.17 -7.07 5.33
CA HIS A 11 -16.79 -5.83 4.64
C HIS A 11 -15.85 -6.09 3.45
N LEU A 12 -14.83 -6.93 3.62
CA LEU A 12 -13.93 -7.30 2.51
C LEU A 12 -14.64 -8.14 1.44
N ILE A 13 -15.50 -9.08 1.85
CA ILE A 13 -16.30 -9.89 0.90
C ILE A 13 -17.19 -8.99 0.06
N GLU A 14 -17.95 -8.08 0.68
CA GLU A 14 -18.83 -7.17 -0.03
C GLU A 14 -18.04 -6.22 -0.93
N PHE A 15 -16.90 -5.69 -0.48
CA PHE A 15 -16.04 -4.89 -1.34
C PHE A 15 -15.52 -5.69 -2.55
N SER A 16 -15.11 -6.95 -2.39
CA SER A 16 -14.67 -7.78 -3.52
C SER A 16 -15.77 -7.95 -4.57
N LYS A 17 -17.03 -8.11 -4.18
CA LYS A 17 -18.17 -8.20 -5.12
C LYS A 17 -18.36 -6.93 -5.97
N THR A 18 -17.90 -5.77 -5.49
CA THR A 18 -17.94 -4.51 -6.26
C THR A 18 -16.84 -4.41 -7.32
N ILE A 19 -15.83 -5.29 -7.28
CA ILE A 19 -14.70 -5.28 -8.19
C ILE A 19 -14.82 -6.47 -9.14
N PHE A 20 -14.91 -6.18 -10.44
CA PHE A 20 -14.95 -7.19 -11.50
C PHE A 20 -13.69 -8.08 -11.50
N ASP A 21 -13.83 -9.36 -11.90
CA ASP A 21 -12.75 -10.34 -11.96
C ASP A 21 -11.88 -10.41 -10.69
N SER A 22 -12.55 -10.33 -9.53
CA SER A 22 -11.89 -10.46 -8.24
C SER A 22 -12.23 -11.77 -7.54
N SER A 23 -11.28 -12.25 -6.74
CA SER A 23 -11.46 -13.37 -5.81
C SER A 23 -10.97 -12.95 -4.43
N ILE A 24 -11.52 -13.55 -3.38
CA ILE A 24 -11.13 -13.26 -2.00
C ILE A 24 -10.72 -14.53 -1.27
N GLU A 25 -9.61 -14.46 -0.54
CA GLU A 25 -9.12 -15.52 0.33
C GLU A 25 -8.86 -14.97 1.75
N PHE A 26 -9.04 -15.84 2.75
CA PHE A 26 -8.70 -15.55 4.14
C PHE A 26 -7.69 -16.59 4.63
N LYS A 27 -6.51 -16.11 5.03
CA LYS A 27 -5.41 -16.95 5.50
C LYS A 27 -5.20 -16.74 6.99
N LYS A 28 -5.44 -17.77 7.77
CA LYS A 28 -5.15 -17.80 9.21
C LYS A 28 -3.69 -18.20 9.42
N ASN A 29 -2.92 -17.33 10.06
CA ASN A 29 -1.59 -17.63 10.55
C ASN A 29 -1.66 -17.78 12.07
N PRO A 30 -1.32 -18.94 12.64
CA PRO A 30 -1.27 -19.10 14.09
C PRO A 30 -0.19 -18.17 14.67
N SER A 31 -0.50 -17.44 15.75
CA SER A 31 0.53 -16.69 16.47
C SER A 31 1.40 -17.65 17.28
N ILE A 32 2.68 -17.31 17.42
CA ILE A 32 3.59 -17.97 18.36
C ILE A 32 3.36 -17.29 19.73
N GLY A 33 2.29 -17.68 20.42
CA GLY A 33 1.99 -17.28 21.81
C GLY A 33 0.81 -16.32 21.99
N TYR A 34 0.18 -16.43 23.17
CA TYR A 34 -0.92 -15.60 23.72
C TYR A 34 -2.35 -15.81 23.21
N GLY A 35 -2.65 -16.90 22.48
CA GLY A 35 -4.05 -17.24 22.11
C GLY A 35 -4.72 -16.24 21.18
N ALA A 36 -3.93 -15.43 20.46
CA ALA A 36 -4.41 -14.54 19.41
C ALA A 36 -4.21 -15.19 18.04
N ASP A 37 -5.19 -15.02 17.15
CA ASP A 37 -5.07 -15.45 15.76
C ASP A 37 -4.77 -14.24 14.87
N PHE A 38 -3.83 -14.41 13.94
CA PHE A 38 -3.59 -13.42 12.89
C PHE A 38 -4.28 -13.90 11.61
N ILE A 39 -5.24 -13.15 11.11
CA ILE A 39 -5.99 -13.51 9.90
C ILE A 39 -5.77 -12.44 8.84
N ASN A 40 -5.32 -12.85 7.66
CA ASN A 40 -5.11 -11.96 6.52
C ASN A 40 -6.18 -12.18 5.45
N GLY A 41 -6.93 -11.14 5.12
CA GLY A 41 -7.85 -11.12 3.99
C GLY A 41 -7.15 -10.56 2.76
N VAL A 42 -7.20 -11.28 1.64
CA VAL A 42 -6.59 -10.86 0.37
C VAL A 42 -7.64 -10.93 -0.73
N ILE A 43 -7.89 -9.79 -1.38
CA ILE A 43 -8.66 -9.70 -2.61
C ILE A 43 -7.66 -9.66 -3.77
N THR A 44 -7.79 -10.58 -4.71
CA THR A 44 -6.98 -10.67 -5.91
C THR A 44 -7.80 -10.22 -7.10
N LEU A 45 -7.34 -9.21 -7.82
CA LEU A 45 -7.95 -8.65 -9.03
C LEU A 45 -7.03 -8.91 -10.22
N LYS A 46 -7.56 -9.42 -11.33
CA LYS A 46 -6.81 -9.51 -12.58
C LYS A 46 -6.65 -8.13 -13.24
N ARG A 47 -5.43 -7.78 -13.63
CA ARG A 47 -5.11 -6.57 -14.42
C ARG A 47 -4.09 -6.94 -15.50
N TYR A 48 -4.55 -6.96 -16.75
CA TYR A 48 -3.79 -7.51 -17.88
C TYR A 48 -3.36 -8.95 -17.59
N ASP A 49 -2.08 -9.27 -17.77
CA ASP A 49 -1.49 -10.58 -17.49
C ASP A 49 -1.01 -10.75 -16.03
N ASN A 50 -1.27 -9.75 -15.17
CA ASN A 50 -0.79 -9.74 -13.78
C ASN A 50 -1.96 -9.55 -12.81
N ASN A 51 -1.65 -9.67 -11.51
CA ASN A 51 -2.64 -9.52 -10.44
C ASN A 51 -2.31 -8.32 -9.56
N ILE A 52 -3.36 -7.59 -9.18
CA ILE A 52 -3.34 -6.67 -8.03
C ILE A 52 -3.84 -7.44 -6.81
N TYR A 53 -3.11 -7.32 -5.71
CA TYR A 53 -3.48 -7.87 -4.42
C TYR A 53 -3.83 -6.73 -3.47
N ILE A 54 -5.04 -6.75 -2.94
CA ILE A 54 -5.53 -5.83 -1.91
C ILE A 54 -5.62 -6.63 -0.62
N SER A 55 -4.97 -6.18 0.44
CA SER A 55 -4.89 -6.95 1.69
C SER A 55 -5.01 -6.08 2.93
N GLN A 56 -5.64 -6.65 3.94
CA GLN A 56 -5.65 -6.16 5.30
C GLN A 56 -5.66 -7.38 6.22
N SER A 57 -5.01 -7.27 7.36
CA SER A 57 -5.03 -8.31 8.38
C SER A 57 -5.74 -7.84 9.62
N VAL A 58 -6.14 -8.80 10.44
CA VAL A 58 -6.74 -8.57 11.74
C VAL A 58 -6.10 -9.50 12.76
N ILE A 59 -5.82 -8.97 13.95
CA ILE A 59 -5.40 -9.74 15.11
C ILE A 59 -6.65 -9.95 15.96
N THR A 60 -7.04 -11.20 16.18
CA THR A 60 -8.20 -11.54 17.00
C THR A 60 -7.75 -12.13 18.33
N GLY A 61 -8.11 -11.48 19.44
CA GLY A 61 -7.92 -11.99 20.80
C GLY A 61 -9.10 -11.55 21.67
N ASN A 62 -9.65 -12.44 22.49
CA ASN A 62 -10.76 -12.13 23.42
C ASN A 62 -11.92 -11.33 22.79
N ASN A 63 -12.38 -11.72 21.59
CA ASN A 63 -13.45 -11.07 20.80
C ASN A 63 -13.17 -9.66 20.25
N GLU A 64 -12.00 -9.08 20.52
CA GLU A 64 -11.58 -7.82 19.89
C GLU A 64 -10.74 -8.11 18.65
N ALA A 65 -10.94 -7.29 17.60
CA ALA A 65 -10.22 -7.40 16.36
C ALA A 65 -9.46 -6.09 16.10
N GLU A 66 -8.13 -6.16 16.18
CA GLU A 66 -7.25 -5.03 15.85
C GLU A 66 -6.84 -5.12 14.38
N LEU A 67 -7.16 -4.08 13.62
CA LEU A 67 -6.89 -4.04 12.18
C LEU A 67 -5.46 -3.60 11.90
N SER A 68 -4.82 -4.28 10.95
CA SER A 68 -3.54 -3.83 10.40
C SER A 68 -3.73 -2.73 9.35
N SER A 69 -2.59 -2.21 8.87
CA SER A 69 -2.52 -1.41 7.65
C SER A 69 -3.22 -2.06 6.46
N PHE A 70 -3.78 -1.22 5.60
CA PHE A 70 -4.32 -1.60 4.30
C PHE A 70 -3.24 -1.52 3.22
N ILE A 71 -3.09 -2.57 2.41
CA ILE A 71 -1.95 -2.74 1.49
C ILE A 71 -2.46 -3.12 0.10
N LEU A 72 -1.98 -2.42 -0.93
CA LEU A 72 -2.11 -2.81 -2.33
C LEU A 72 -0.73 -3.22 -2.87
N LYS A 73 -0.69 -4.31 -3.63
CA LYS A 73 0.53 -4.85 -4.26
C LYS A 73 0.28 -5.24 -5.70
N PHE A 74 1.31 -5.09 -6.52
CA PHE A 74 1.35 -5.53 -7.90
C PHE A 74 2.72 -6.11 -8.20
N HIS A 75 2.76 -7.20 -8.96
CA HIS A 75 4.00 -7.86 -9.34
C HIS A 75 4.12 -7.93 -10.85
N TYR A 76 5.31 -7.65 -11.38
CA TYR A 76 5.63 -7.88 -12.79
C TYR A 76 7.09 -8.29 -12.96
N LYS A 77 7.41 -8.90 -14.10
CA LYS A 77 8.78 -9.34 -14.43
C LYS A 77 9.61 -8.15 -14.90
N ASN A 78 10.78 -7.97 -14.30
CA ASN A 78 11.76 -6.94 -14.67
C ASN A 78 13.13 -7.33 -14.12
N SER A 79 14.13 -7.38 -14.99
CA SER A 79 15.50 -7.76 -14.64
C SER A 79 16.35 -6.59 -14.13
N SER A 80 15.91 -5.36 -14.32
CA SER A 80 16.64 -4.18 -13.87
C SER A 80 16.47 -3.99 -12.36
N ASN A 81 17.57 -3.79 -11.65
CA ASN A 81 17.51 -3.41 -10.24
C ASN A 81 16.83 -2.05 -10.12
N LEU A 82 15.59 -2.03 -9.67
CA LEU A 82 14.78 -0.83 -9.46
C LEU A 82 14.36 -0.74 -8.01
N TYR A 83 14.65 0.41 -7.41
CA TYR A 83 14.23 0.81 -6.08
C TYR A 83 13.65 2.23 -6.14
N ILE A 84 12.40 2.40 -5.73
CA ILE A 84 11.74 3.71 -5.59
C ILE A 84 10.93 3.69 -4.30
N ASN A 85 11.23 4.60 -3.38
CA ASN A 85 10.53 4.71 -2.11
C ASN A 85 10.07 6.14 -1.86
N ILE A 86 8.83 6.26 -1.38
CA ILE A 86 8.33 7.47 -0.75
C ILE A 86 7.66 7.13 0.57
N TYR A 87 7.96 7.93 1.59
CA TYR A 87 7.40 7.80 2.92
C TYR A 87 7.50 9.14 3.64
N ARG A 88 6.73 9.28 4.73
CA ARG A 88 6.72 10.51 5.52
C ARG A 88 8.09 10.75 6.13
N TRP A 89 8.54 11.99 6.06
CA TRP A 89 9.80 12.43 6.64
C TRP A 89 9.73 12.35 8.17
N ASP A 90 10.58 11.51 8.75
CA ASP A 90 10.63 11.29 10.19
C ASP A 90 11.86 11.92 10.85
N PHE A 91 11.97 11.76 12.17
CA PHE A 91 13.08 12.31 12.96
C PHE A 91 14.45 11.75 12.54
N PHE A 92 14.52 10.45 12.23
CA PHE A 92 15.80 9.81 11.88
C PHE A 92 16.28 10.27 10.51
N ASP A 93 15.37 10.43 9.54
CA ASP A 93 15.74 11.03 8.27
C ASP A 93 16.23 12.47 8.43
N LYS A 94 15.71 13.26 9.38
CA LYS A 94 16.23 14.62 9.61
C LYS A 94 17.71 14.62 10.02
N LEU A 95 18.13 13.59 10.74
CA LEU A 95 19.50 13.44 11.23
C LEU A 95 20.43 12.80 10.21
N PHE A 96 19.95 11.85 9.41
CA PHE A 96 20.81 10.94 8.64
C PHE A 96 20.53 10.90 7.13
N SER A 97 19.49 11.57 6.62
CA SER A 97 19.15 11.51 5.19
C SER A 97 20.05 12.41 4.34
N THR A 98 21.04 11.82 3.67
CA THR A 98 21.67 12.41 2.48
C THR A 98 21.01 11.88 1.20
N GLY A 99 21.03 12.66 0.12
CA GLY A 99 20.62 12.18 -1.22
C GLY A 99 19.11 12.11 -1.52
N ARG A 100 18.26 12.88 -0.83
CA ARG A 100 16.82 12.95 -1.16
C ARG A 100 16.56 13.55 -2.54
N ILE A 101 15.59 12.98 -3.25
CA ILE A 101 15.07 13.54 -4.50
C ILE A 101 14.01 14.59 -4.15
N LYS A 102 14.06 15.74 -4.81
CA LYS A 102 13.10 16.84 -4.66
C LYS A 102 12.08 16.77 -5.78
N SER A 103 10.79 16.74 -5.42
CA SER A 103 9.68 16.72 -6.39
C SER A 103 9.51 18.03 -7.15
N GLY A 104 10.01 19.13 -6.59
CA GLY A 104 9.79 20.51 -7.07
C GLY A 104 8.70 21.25 -6.29
N ASN A 105 7.90 20.54 -5.47
CA ASN A 105 6.93 21.14 -4.57
C ASN A 105 7.51 21.24 -3.16
N VAL A 106 7.74 22.48 -2.70
CA VAL A 106 8.34 22.77 -1.39
C VAL A 106 7.50 22.23 -0.23
N PHE A 107 6.17 22.27 -0.31
CA PHE A 107 5.30 21.75 0.75
C PHE A 107 5.35 20.23 0.81
N PHE A 108 5.30 19.58 -0.35
CA PHE A 108 5.43 18.13 -0.47
C PHE A 108 6.78 17.64 0.07
N ASP A 109 7.86 18.27 -0.35
CA ASP A 109 9.25 17.93 0.00
C ASP A 109 9.62 18.23 1.46
N LYS A 110 8.72 18.89 2.21
CA LYS A 110 8.81 19.07 3.68
C LYS A 110 8.11 17.94 4.44
N ILE A 111 7.20 17.21 3.81
CA ILE A 111 6.40 16.16 4.46
C ILE A 111 6.91 14.78 4.08
N PHE A 112 7.40 14.61 2.84
CA PHE A 112 7.81 13.32 2.31
C PHE A 112 9.28 13.28 1.91
N VAL A 113 9.83 12.07 1.96
CA VAL A 113 11.17 11.74 1.47
C VAL A 113 11.02 10.83 0.27
N ILE A 114 11.68 11.19 -0.84
CA ILE A 114 11.79 10.35 -2.03
C ILE A 114 13.23 9.83 -2.12
N LYS A 115 13.38 8.51 -2.19
CA LYS A 115 14.67 7.82 -2.42
C LYS A 115 14.51 6.87 -3.60
N SER A 116 15.43 6.90 -4.55
CA SER A 116 15.40 6.04 -5.73
C SER A 116 16.79 5.86 -6.31
N ASN A 117 17.06 4.70 -6.92
CA ASN A 117 18.22 4.52 -7.79
C ASN A 117 17.96 4.97 -9.24
N ASP A 118 16.69 5.19 -9.61
CA ASP A 118 16.28 5.85 -10.85
C ASP A 118 15.61 7.20 -10.54
N LYS A 119 16.41 8.27 -10.59
CA LYS A 119 15.94 9.63 -10.32
C LYS A 119 14.94 10.11 -11.37
N LYS A 120 15.10 9.73 -12.65
CA LYS A 120 14.23 10.21 -13.73
C LYS A 120 12.83 9.65 -13.57
N LEU A 121 12.71 8.34 -13.32
CA LEU A 121 11.43 7.70 -13.08
C LEU A 121 10.77 8.20 -11.78
N ALA A 122 11.55 8.38 -10.71
CA ALA A 122 11.01 8.94 -9.46
C ALA A 122 10.43 10.34 -9.66
N LEU A 123 11.10 11.22 -10.42
CA LEU A 123 10.57 12.55 -10.75
C LEU A 123 9.34 12.46 -11.67
N LYS A 124 9.34 11.57 -12.67
CA LYS A 124 8.15 11.33 -13.51
C LYS A 124 6.90 11.04 -12.67
N ILE A 125 7.05 10.25 -11.61
CA ILE A 125 5.94 9.88 -10.72
C ILE A 125 5.61 11.01 -9.75
N PHE A 126 6.59 11.48 -8.97
CA PHE A 126 6.34 12.35 -7.82
C PHE A 126 6.35 13.84 -8.13
N SER A 127 6.66 14.26 -9.35
CA SER A 127 6.42 15.64 -9.80
C SER A 127 5.01 15.85 -10.35
N SER A 128 4.18 14.81 -10.49
CA SER A 128 2.75 14.96 -10.82
C SER A 128 1.99 15.57 -9.65
N ASN A 129 1.20 16.62 -9.91
CA ASN A 129 0.34 17.24 -8.92
C ASN A 129 -0.69 16.25 -8.37
N GLU A 130 -1.29 15.42 -9.22
CA GLU A 130 -2.29 14.44 -8.78
C GLU A 130 -1.67 13.43 -7.81
N ILE A 131 -0.46 12.94 -8.10
CA ILE A 131 0.27 12.05 -7.19
C ILE A 131 0.57 12.75 -5.87
N GLN A 132 1.08 13.97 -5.92
CA GLN A 132 1.40 14.71 -4.70
C GLN A 132 0.16 14.93 -3.83
N GLU A 133 -0.98 15.27 -4.41
CA GLU A 133 -2.26 15.42 -3.70
C GLU A 133 -2.71 14.12 -3.04
N ILE A 134 -2.55 12.98 -3.72
CA ILE A 134 -2.86 11.65 -3.16
C ILE A 134 -2.08 11.42 -1.86
N PHE A 135 -0.76 11.65 -1.87
CA PHE A 135 0.07 11.48 -0.69
C PHE A 135 -0.22 12.53 0.38
N LEU A 136 -0.40 13.81 0.01
CA LEU A 136 -0.74 14.87 0.98
C LEU A 136 -2.08 14.62 1.70
N SER A 137 -3.07 14.05 1.00
CA SER A 137 -4.36 13.69 1.59
C SER A 137 -4.26 12.55 2.62
N ASN A 138 -3.18 11.77 2.60
CA ASN A 138 -2.91 10.72 3.55
C ASN A 138 -1.40 10.61 3.84
N SER A 139 -0.93 11.45 4.77
CA SER A 139 0.48 11.49 5.18
C SER A 139 1.03 10.20 5.80
N LEU A 140 0.16 9.24 6.12
CA LEU A 140 0.52 7.90 6.61
C LEU A 140 0.58 6.87 5.48
N MET A 141 0.54 7.31 4.23
CA MET A 141 0.76 6.46 3.07
C MET A 141 2.25 6.28 2.79
N THR A 142 2.63 5.06 2.44
CA THR A 142 3.98 4.72 1.96
C THR A 142 3.85 4.04 0.61
N PHE A 143 4.83 4.27 -0.26
CA PHE A 143 4.93 3.60 -1.54
C PHE A 143 6.34 3.09 -1.75
N ASN A 144 6.43 1.86 -2.23
CA ASN A 144 7.67 1.15 -2.43
C ASN A 144 7.62 0.40 -3.76
N VAL A 145 8.67 0.56 -4.55
CA VAL A 145 9.02 -0.29 -5.69
C VAL A 145 10.34 -0.94 -5.37
N ASN A 146 10.39 -2.26 -5.44
CA ASN A 146 11.65 -2.97 -5.26
C ASN A 146 11.71 -4.18 -6.19
N THR A 147 12.88 -4.41 -6.78
CA THR A 147 13.11 -5.57 -7.64
C THR A 147 13.99 -6.58 -6.93
N LYS A 148 13.53 -7.84 -6.87
CA LYS A 148 14.28 -8.95 -6.28
C LYS A 148 14.04 -10.20 -7.14
N HIS A 149 15.13 -10.86 -7.57
CA HIS A 149 15.07 -12.08 -8.39
C HIS A 149 14.18 -11.91 -9.65
N ASP A 150 14.48 -10.89 -10.48
CA ASP A 150 13.74 -10.55 -11.71
C ASP A 150 12.24 -10.26 -11.56
N LYS A 151 11.80 -10.02 -10.32
CA LYS A 151 10.43 -9.69 -9.97
C LYS A 151 10.39 -8.33 -9.30
N THR A 152 9.72 -7.36 -9.92
CA THR A 152 9.42 -6.08 -9.29
C THR A 152 8.13 -6.19 -8.49
N GLU A 153 8.16 -5.77 -7.23
CA GLU A 153 6.99 -5.49 -6.42
C GLU A 153 6.76 -3.99 -6.34
N VAL A 154 5.59 -3.54 -6.76
CA VAL A 154 5.05 -2.21 -6.49
C VAL A 154 4.05 -2.35 -5.35
N LYS A 155 4.17 -1.52 -4.32
CA LYS A 155 3.36 -1.59 -3.12
C LYS A 155 2.96 -0.20 -2.64
N ILE A 156 1.67 -0.02 -2.34
CA ILE A 156 1.16 1.08 -1.52
C ILE A 156 0.68 0.52 -0.19
N LYS A 157 1.03 1.17 0.91
CA LYS A 157 0.57 0.82 2.24
C LYS A 157 0.04 2.05 2.96
N HIS A 158 -1.23 1.98 3.37
CA HIS A 158 -1.87 2.97 4.22
C HIS A 158 -1.70 2.53 5.68
N MET A 159 -0.91 3.28 6.45
CA MET A 159 -0.49 2.86 7.79
C MET A 159 -1.55 3.11 8.89
N GLN A 160 -2.69 3.70 8.56
CA GLN A 160 -3.76 3.91 9.55
C GLN A 160 -4.50 2.59 9.79
N ASN A 161 -4.51 2.15 11.06
CA ASN A 161 -5.20 0.94 11.50
C ASN A 161 -6.70 1.21 11.66
N LYS A 162 -7.44 1.16 10.55
CA LYS A 162 -8.91 1.32 10.54
C LYS A 162 -9.58 0.45 9.47
N LEU A 163 -10.90 0.28 9.61
CA LEU A 163 -11.71 -0.25 8.51
C LEU A 163 -11.98 0.88 7.52
N TYR A 164 -11.44 0.75 6.32
CA TYR A 164 -11.63 1.73 5.26
C TYR A 164 -13.02 1.58 4.65
N SER A 165 -13.73 2.68 4.44
CA SER A 165 -15.00 2.65 3.70
C SER A 165 -14.80 2.18 2.26
N PHE A 166 -15.86 1.72 1.58
CA PHE A 166 -15.75 1.29 0.17
C PHE A 166 -15.25 2.40 -0.74
N SER A 167 -15.68 3.64 -0.52
CA SER A 167 -15.19 4.81 -1.27
C SER A 167 -13.69 5.01 -1.08
N GLU A 168 -13.17 4.88 0.15
CA GLU A 168 -11.74 4.99 0.41
C GLU A 168 -10.93 3.85 -0.21
N MET A 169 -11.42 2.61 -0.13
CA MET A 169 -10.78 1.44 -0.73
C MET A 169 -10.76 1.54 -2.26
N LYS A 170 -11.87 2.00 -2.86
CA LYS A 170 -11.97 2.22 -4.31
C LYS A 170 -11.04 3.34 -4.77
N LYS A 171 -11.03 4.48 -4.07
CA LYS A 171 -10.10 5.58 -4.33
C LYS A 171 -8.64 5.13 -4.22
N ALA A 172 -8.31 4.32 -3.21
CA ALA A 172 -6.96 3.77 -3.05
C ALA A 172 -6.57 2.84 -4.21
N LEU A 173 -7.50 1.99 -4.68
CA LEU A 173 -7.28 1.14 -5.85
C LEU A 173 -7.08 1.95 -7.13
N ASP A 174 -7.92 2.96 -7.36
CA ASP A 174 -7.85 3.80 -8.55
C ASP A 174 -6.54 4.60 -8.58
N ASN A 175 -6.15 5.18 -7.44
CA ASN A 175 -4.85 5.85 -7.27
C ASN A 175 -3.67 4.90 -7.52
N PHE A 176 -3.75 3.66 -7.02
CA PHE A 176 -2.70 2.67 -7.25
C PHE A 176 -2.59 2.30 -8.73
N CYS A 177 -3.73 2.11 -9.40
CA CYS A 177 -3.78 1.85 -10.85
C CYS A 177 -3.21 3.01 -11.67
N PHE A 178 -3.49 4.25 -11.27
CA PHE A 178 -2.92 5.44 -11.90
C PHE A 178 -1.38 5.46 -11.76
N ILE A 179 -0.85 5.18 -10.58
CA ILE A 179 0.60 5.10 -10.36
C ILE A 179 1.24 3.98 -11.19
N LEU A 180 0.59 2.80 -11.28
CA LEU A 180 1.09 1.69 -12.10
C LEU A 180 1.24 2.08 -13.57
N ASN A 181 0.30 2.86 -14.12
CA ASN A 181 0.37 3.35 -15.50
C ASN A 181 1.51 4.35 -15.75
N LEU A 182 2.11 4.93 -14.70
CA LEU A 182 3.28 5.81 -14.84
C LEU A 182 4.60 5.02 -14.82
N ILE A 183 4.59 3.82 -14.22
CA ILE A 183 5.75 2.94 -14.06
C ILE A 183 5.92 2.03 -15.27
N GLN A 184 4.81 1.48 -15.78
CA GLN A 184 4.76 0.65 -16.98
C GLN A 184 4.70 1.51 -18.25
#